data_AF-A0A836LZU7-F1
#
_entry.id   AF-A0A836LZU7-F1
#
_cell.length_a   1.000
_cell.length_b   1.000
_cell.length_c   1.000
_cell.angle_alpha   90.00
_cell.angle_beta   90.00
_cell.angle_gamma   90.00
#
_symmetry.space_group_name_H-M   'P 1'
#
loop_
_entity.id
_entity.type
_entity.pdbx_description
1 polymer ?
#
loop_
_entity_poly.entity_id
_entity_poly.type
_entity_poly.pdbx_seq_one_letter_code
_entity_poly.pdbx_strand_id
1 'polypeptide(L)'
;MAFNIFIAFWSVSILFIITPGADWAYAISAGIKGKVVVPAVAGMLFGHFITILLVAAGVGLLVANNPTALMILTVAGSAYLLWMGINLLLTPPTPNQSGSEKAQSWLRWA
;
A
#
# COMPACT_ATOMS: atom_id res chain seq x y z
N MET A 1 28.65 -5.31 -16.33
CA MET A 1 27.31 -4.69 -16.49
C MET A 1 26.25 -5.35 -15.61
N ALA A 2 26.09 -6.68 -15.66
CA ALA A 2 25.11 -7.40 -14.82
C ALA A 2 25.30 -7.20 -13.31
N PHE A 3 26.54 -7.23 -12.81
CA PHE A 3 26.84 -7.08 -11.37
C PHE A 3 26.31 -5.75 -10.79
N ASN A 4 26.41 -4.65 -11.53
CA ASN A 4 25.91 -3.34 -11.10
C ASN A 4 24.37 -3.33 -10.99
N ILE A 5 23.68 -4.00 -11.92
CA ILE A 5 22.21 -4.11 -11.89
C ILE A 5 21.77 -4.96 -10.69
N PHE A 6 22.48 -6.06 -10.41
CA PHE A 6 22.21 -6.86 -9.21
C PHE A 6 22.38 -6.05 -7.93
N ILE A 7 23.49 -5.31 -7.80
CA ILE A 7 23.72 -4.45 -6.62
C ILE A 7 22.62 -3.39 -6.50
N ALA A 8 22.28 -2.71 -7.60
CA ALA A 8 21.25 -1.67 -7.59
C ALA A 8 19.87 -2.24 -7.21
N PHE A 9 19.49 -3.37 -7.82
CA PHE A 9 18.24 -4.08 -7.49
C PHE A 9 18.21 -4.46 -6.00
N TRP A 10 19.23 -5.16 -5.51
CA TRP A 10 19.31 -5.56 -4.11
C TRP A 10 19.26 -4.37 -3.15
N SER A 11 19.98 -3.29 -3.46
CA SER A 11 19.98 -2.08 -2.64
C SER A 11 18.58 -1.47 -2.54
N VAL A 12 17.88 -1.31 -3.66
CA VAL A 12 16.52 -0.77 -3.70
C VAL A 12 15.54 -1.72 -3.04
N SER A 13 15.63 -3.03 -3.29
CA SER A 13 14.76 -4.04 -2.67
C SER A 13 14.91 -4.07 -1.14
N ILE A 14 16.15 -4.04 -0.64
CA ILE A 14 16.41 -3.98 0.81
C ILE A 14 15.84 -2.70 1.41
N LEU A 15 16.04 -1.55 0.76
CA LEU A 15 15.47 -0.28 1.22
C LEU A 15 13.94 -0.33 1.29
N PHE A 16 13.30 -0.94 0.31
CA PHE A 16 11.84 -1.10 0.25
C PHE A 16 11.31 -2.07 1.31
N ILE A 17 12.05 -3.15 1.60
CA ILE A 17 11.62 -4.17 2.57
C ILE A 17 11.79 -3.71 4.02
N ILE A 18 12.80 -2.87 4.29
CA ILE A 18 13.07 -2.32 5.62
C ILE A 18 12.10 -1.19 5.96
N THR A 19 11.59 -0.46 4.96
CA THR A 19 10.68 0.66 5.19
C THR A 19 9.24 0.14 5.34
N PRO A 20 8.67 0.06 6.56
CA PRO A 20 7.29 -0.40 6.72
C PRO A 20 6.35 0.58 6.01
N GLY A 21 5.69 0.11 4.95
CA GLY A 21 4.71 0.87 4.19
C GLY A 21 3.36 1.02 4.89
N ALA A 22 2.45 1.75 4.24
CA ALA A 22 1.09 1.97 4.73
C ALA A 22 0.29 0.66 4.91
N ASP A 23 0.53 -0.33 4.06
CA ASP A 23 -0.12 -1.65 4.12
C ASP A 23 0.24 -2.38 5.42
N TRP A 24 1.54 -2.43 5.76
CA TRP A 24 2.03 -2.96 7.02
C TRP A 24 1.49 -2.18 8.23
N ALA A 25 1.46 -0.85 8.16
CA ALA A 25 0.91 -0.02 9.24
C ALA A 25 -0.58 -0.30 9.48
N TYR A 26 -1.37 -0.46 8.41
CA TYR A 26 -2.78 -0.81 8.50
C TYR A 26 -2.97 -2.22 9.10
N ALA A 27 -2.20 -3.20 8.64
CA ALA A 27 -2.22 -4.56 9.17
C ALA A 27 -1.90 -4.60 10.68
N ILE A 28 -0.87 -3.87 11.11
CA ILE A 28 -0.50 -3.73 12.53
C ILE A 28 -1.63 -3.08 13.33
N SER A 29 -2.24 -2.00 12.81
CA SER A 29 -3.34 -1.32 13.49
C SER A 29 -4.57 -2.20 13.65
N ALA A 30 -4.87 -3.04 12.66
CA ALA A 30 -5.93 -4.03 12.70
C ALA A 30 -5.59 -5.16 13.69
N GLY A 31 -4.32 -5.60 13.70
CA GLY A 31 -3.73 -6.56 14.63
C GLY A 31 -3.94 -6.17 16.09
N ILE A 32 -3.55 -4.95 16.44
CA ILE A 32 -3.70 -4.37 17.78
C ILE A 32 -5.18 -4.31 18.20
N LYS A 33 -6.11 -4.10 17.26
CA LYS A 33 -7.56 -4.08 17.52
C LYS A 33 -8.17 -5.47 17.70
N GLY A 34 -7.46 -6.55 17.39
CA GLY A 34 -7.80 -7.96 17.67
C GLY A 34 -8.98 -8.56 16.88
N LYS A 35 -10.10 -7.83 16.75
CA LYS A 35 -11.34 -8.33 16.15
C LYS A 35 -11.49 -8.09 14.64
N VAL A 36 -10.60 -7.28 14.05
CA VAL A 36 -10.72 -6.81 12.65
C VAL A 36 -9.57 -7.27 11.74
N VAL A 37 -8.67 -8.11 12.22
CA VAL A 37 -7.48 -8.56 11.47
C VAL A 37 -7.87 -9.34 10.22
N VAL A 38 -8.71 -10.36 10.38
CA VAL A 38 -9.11 -11.26 9.29
C VAL A 38 -9.79 -10.50 8.14
N PRO A 39 -10.83 -9.67 8.36
CA PRO A 39 -11.44 -8.91 7.27
C PRO A 39 -10.50 -7.84 6.70
N ALA A 40 -9.63 -7.23 7.51
CA ALA A 40 -8.65 -6.25 7.02
C ALA A 40 -7.64 -6.90 6.06
N VAL A 41 -7.04 -8.02 6.45
CA VAL A 41 -6.07 -8.76 5.65
C VAL A 41 -6.72 -9.36 4.41
N ALA A 42 -7.91 -9.93 4.53
CA ALA A 42 -8.65 -10.45 3.39
C ALA A 42 -8.94 -9.35 2.35
N GLY A 43 -9.35 -8.16 2.81
CA GLY A 43 -9.55 -7.00 1.93
C GLY A 43 -8.26 -6.55 1.25
N MET A 44 -7.13 -6.48 1.98
CA MET A 44 -5.81 -6.16 1.42
C MET A 44 -5.39 -7.16 0.34
N LEU A 45 -5.51 -8.47 0.62
CA LEU A 45 -5.16 -9.53 -0.33
C LEU A 45 -6.03 -9.49 -1.58
N PHE A 46 -7.34 -9.24 -1.42
CA PHE A 46 -8.25 -9.10 -2.54
C PHE A 46 -7.90 -7.89 -3.42
N GLY A 47 -7.58 -6.76 -2.80
CA GLY A 47 -7.10 -5.57 -3.50
C GLY A 47 -5.83 -5.86 -4.31
N HIS A 48 -4.84 -6.51 -3.69
CA HIS A 48 -3.62 -6.93 -4.37
C HIS A 48 -3.90 -7.90 -5.52
N PHE A 49 -4.81 -8.85 -5.32
CA PHE A 49 -5.21 -9.80 -6.36
C PHE A 49 -5.79 -9.09 -7.58
N ILE A 50 -6.66 -8.09 -7.38
CA ILE A 50 -7.20 -7.27 -8.47
C ILE A 50 -6.07 -6.50 -9.18
N THR A 51 -5.15 -5.89 -8.42
CA THR A 51 -4.01 -5.18 -9.03
C THR A 51 -3.14 -6.11 -9.88
N ILE A 52 -2.85 -7.32 -9.38
CA ILE A 52 -2.10 -8.33 -10.13
C ILE A 52 -2.86 -8.71 -11.40
N LEU A 53 -4.17 -8.92 -11.33
CA LEU A 53 -5.00 -9.22 -12.51
C LEU A 53 -4.98 -8.08 -13.52
N LEU A 54 -5.08 -6.82 -13.10
CA LEU A 54 -4.97 -5.66 -13.99
C LEU A 54 -3.61 -5.60 -14.69
N VAL A 55 -2.53 -5.84 -13.94
CA VAL A 55 -1.17 -5.88 -14.51
C VAL A 55 -1.05 -7.04 -15.50
N ALA A 56 -1.53 -8.23 -15.15
CA ALA A 56 -1.53 -9.42 -16.00
C ALA A 56 -2.38 -9.24 -17.27
N ALA A 57 -3.48 -8.48 -17.19
CA ALA A 57 -4.30 -8.10 -18.34
C ALA A 57 -3.58 -7.12 -19.30
N GLY A 58 -2.40 -6.61 -18.94
CA GLY A 58 -1.55 -5.82 -19.84
C GLY A 58 -1.57 -4.32 -19.57
N VAL A 59 -2.19 -3.85 -18.47
CA VAL A 59 -2.15 -2.42 -18.08
C VAL A 59 -0.71 -1.92 -17.95
N GLY A 60 0.21 -2.76 -17.44
CA GLY A 60 1.63 -2.42 -17.35
C GLY A 60 2.29 -2.18 -18.71
N LEU A 61 1.90 -2.94 -19.75
CA LEU A 61 2.42 -2.78 -21.11
C LEU A 61 1.90 -1.50 -21.76
N LEU A 62 0.63 -1.15 -21.54
CA LEU A 62 0.05 0.12 -22.02
C LEU A 62 0.78 1.33 -21.44
N VAL A 63 1.06 1.30 -20.13
CA VAL A 63 1.79 2.37 -19.45
C VAL A 63 3.26 2.41 -19.88
N ALA A 64 3.93 1.26 -20.00
CA ALA A 64 5.33 1.20 -20.40
C ALA A 64 5.59 1.67 -21.84
N ASN A 65 4.65 1.45 -22.75
CA ASN A 65 4.74 1.90 -24.15
C ASN A 65 4.43 3.39 -24.33
N ASN A 66 3.88 4.08 -23.32
CA ASN A 66 3.57 5.51 -23.38
C ASN A 66 4.44 6.30 -22.39
N PRO A 67 5.53 6.94 -22.87
CA PRO A 67 6.44 7.71 -22.02
C PRO A 67 5.76 8.79 -21.19
N THR A 68 4.73 9.45 -21.75
CA THR A 68 3.97 10.50 -21.05
C THR A 68 3.15 9.91 -19.92
N ALA A 69 2.51 8.75 -20.13
CA ALA A 69 1.72 8.09 -19.08
C ALA A 69 2.61 7.64 -17.92
N LEU A 70 3.77 7.07 -18.21
CA LEU A 70 4.76 6.68 -17.20
C LEU A 70 5.30 7.88 -16.43
N MET A 71 5.59 9.00 -17.12
CA MET A 71 6.03 10.24 -16.48
C MET A 71 4.96 10.78 -15.53
N ILE A 72 3.70 10.90 -15.99
CA ILE A 72 2.58 11.36 -15.16
C ILE A 72 2.41 10.46 -13.94
N LEU A 73 2.43 9.13 -14.14
CA LEU A 73 2.31 8.16 -13.05
C LEU A 73 3.45 8.31 -12.03
N THR A 74 4.68 8.52 -12.49
CA THR A 74 5.86 8.68 -11.64
C THR A 74 5.80 9.98 -10.83
N VAL A 75 5.44 11.09 -11.48
CA VAL A 75 5.32 12.40 -10.82
C VAL A 75 4.15 12.39 -9.84
N ALA A 76 3.00 11.84 -10.23
CA ALA A 76 1.84 11.72 -9.35
C ALA A 76 2.14 10.80 -8.15
N GLY A 77 2.79 9.65 -8.37
CA GLY A 77 3.17 8.72 -7.32
C GLY A 77 4.18 9.32 -6.35
N SER A 78 5.23 9.99 -6.85
CA SER A 78 6.21 10.66 -5.99
C SER A 78 5.61 11.82 -5.19
N ALA A 79 4.75 12.64 -5.81
CA ALA A 79 4.02 13.69 -5.10
C ALA A 79 3.12 13.13 -4.00
N TYR A 80 2.41 12.02 -4.27
CA TYR A 80 1.59 11.34 -3.28
C TYR A 80 2.42 10.80 -2.10
N LEU A 81 3.57 10.19 -2.38
CA LEU A 81 4.48 9.69 -1.34
C LEU A 81 5.06 10.83 -0.49
N LEU A 82 5.45 11.95 -1.11
CA LEU A 82 5.90 13.14 -0.39
C LEU A 82 4.80 13.69 0.51
N TRP A 83 3.57 13.82 -0.01
CA TRP A 83 2.43 14.26 0.76
C TRP A 83 2.15 13.33 1.94
N MET A 84 2.14 12.02 1.71
CA MET A 84 1.95 11.02 2.77
C MET A 84 3.06 11.10 3.83
N GLY A 85 4.33 11.19 3.41
CA GLY A 85 5.47 11.31 4.30
C GLY A 85 5.42 12.58 5.14
N ILE A 86 5.12 13.73 4.53
CA ILE A 86 4.94 15.01 5.24
C ILE A 86 3.78 14.90 6.24
N ASN A 87 2.65 14.32 5.85
CA ASN A 87 1.50 14.19 6.73
C ASN A 87 1.79 13.28 7.94
N LEU A 88 2.60 12.23 7.76
CA LEU A 88 3.06 11.37 8.86
C LEU A 88 3.97 12.11 9.85
N LEU A 89 4.83 13.02 9.36
CA LEU A 89 5.70 13.85 10.21
C LEU A 89 4.90 14.93 10.96
N LEU A 90 3.92 15.54 10.30
CA LEU A 90 3.10 16.61 10.89
C LEU A 90 2.02 16.10 11.83
N THR A 91 1.42 14.94 11.53
CA THR A 91 0.35 14.34 12.32
C THR A 91 0.72 12.90 12.67
N PRO A 92 1.53 12.69 13.72
CA PRO A 92 1.88 11.36 14.18
C PRO A 92 0.59 10.55 14.44
N PRO A 93 0.46 9.34 13.89
CA PRO A 93 -0.72 8.51 14.11
C PRO A 93 -0.85 8.22 15.61
N THR A 94 -1.82 8.84 16.26
CA THR A 94 -2.25 8.43 17.59
C THR A 94 -3.18 7.22 17.43
N PRO A 95 -3.07 6.17 18.26
CA PRO A 95 -3.96 5.03 18.19
C PRO A 95 -5.36 5.44 18.67
N ASN A 96 -6.13 6.12 17.82
CA ASN A 96 -7.48 6.57 18.15
C ASN A 96 -8.53 5.60 17.55
N GLN A 97 -9.53 5.26 18.36
CA GLN A 97 -10.41 4.10 18.20
C GLN A 97 -11.54 4.28 17.16
N SER A 98 -11.27 4.76 15.95
CA SER A 98 -12.31 5.06 14.94
C SER A 98 -12.80 3.85 14.10
N GLY A 99 -12.76 2.63 14.65
CA GLY A 99 -13.08 1.39 13.90
C GLY A 99 -14.14 0.46 14.49
N SER A 100 -14.60 0.69 15.72
CA SER A 100 -15.51 -0.25 16.39
C SER A 100 -17.00 -0.03 16.07
N GLU A 101 -17.36 1.12 15.50
CA GLU A 101 -18.78 1.52 15.40
C GLU A 101 -19.54 0.82 14.25
N LYS A 102 -18.88 0.55 13.11
CA LYS A 102 -19.54 -0.09 11.95
C LYS A 102 -19.69 -1.61 12.09
N ALA A 103 -18.73 -2.31 12.69
CA ALA A 103 -18.86 -3.77 12.90
C ALA A 103 -20.02 -4.12 13.84
N GLN A 104 -20.35 -3.21 14.75
CA GLN A 104 -21.47 -3.36 15.67
C GLN A 104 -22.83 -3.09 15.00
N SER A 105 -22.89 -2.37 13.87
CA SER A 105 -24.15 -2.11 13.16
C SER A 105 -24.67 -3.34 12.39
N TRP A 106 -23.78 -4.20 11.91
CA TRP A 106 -24.15 -5.43 11.19
C TRP A 106 -24.71 -6.52 12.12
N LEU A 107 -24.30 -6.53 13.38
CA LEU A 107 -24.82 -7.44 14.41
C LEU A 107 -26.15 -6.97 15.02
N ARG A 108 -26.62 -5.76 14.68
CA ARG A 108 -27.94 -5.25 15.11
C ARG A 108 -29.08 -5.62 14.16
N TRP A 109 -28.76 -6.34 13.07
CA TRP A 109 -29.72 -6.79 12.05
C TRP A 109 -29.93 -8.31 12.03
N ALA A 110 -29.39 -9.01 13.03
CA ALA A 110 -29.66 -10.43 13.33
C ALA A 110 -30.30 -10.52 14.72
#